data_AF-A0A7X8DIW1-F1
#
_entry.id   AF-A0A7X8DIW1-F1
#
_cell.length_a   1.000
_cell.length_b   1.000
_cell.length_c   1.000
_cell.angle_alpha   90.00
_cell.angle_beta   90.00
_cell.angle_gamma   90.00
#
_symmetry.space_group_name_H-M   'P 1'
#
loop_
_entity.id
_entity.type
_entity.pdbx_description
1 polymer ?
#
loop_
_entity_poly.entity_id
_entity_poly.type
_entity_poly.pdbx_seq_one_letter_code
_entity_poly.pdbx_strand_id
1 'polypeptide(L)'
;MKITFPHMGNVYIAGKAFLEALGQEAIPPPRCSRRTLELGIKHSPETICLPLKIMIGNFIESIEKGADTILLVGSCGPCRFGFYSILEEIILKDLGYDVEFIVYEPIGEGVNRLKKNISSTLNISNIAGLLTAARLAWKLIHRADRITDL
;
A
#
# COMPACT_ATOMS: atom_id res chain seq x y z
N MET A 1 -5.50 7.89 -10.81
CA MET A 1 -5.65 6.64 -10.05
C MET A 1 -6.01 7.01 -8.63
N LYS A 2 -6.88 6.21 -8.00
CA LYS A 2 -7.26 6.32 -6.60
C LYS A 2 -6.52 5.24 -5.82
N ILE A 3 -5.39 5.64 -5.26
CA ILE A 3 -4.40 4.72 -4.69
C ILE A 3 -4.71 4.50 -3.21
N THR A 4 -4.84 3.23 -2.81
CA THR A 4 -4.73 2.81 -1.42
C THR A 4 -3.41 2.03 -1.20
N PHE A 5 -3.08 1.79 0.06
CA PHE A 5 -1.87 1.09 0.51
C PHE A 5 -2.18 0.47 1.88
N PRO A 6 -1.40 -0.49 2.38
CA PRO A 6 -1.72 -1.16 3.64
C PRO A 6 -1.66 -0.23 4.86
N HIS A 7 -2.54 -0.44 5.85
CA HIS A 7 -2.51 0.31 7.11
C HIS A 7 -1.41 -0.22 8.04
N MET A 8 -0.22 0.37 7.96
CA MET A 8 0.94 0.01 8.80
C MET A 8 1.28 1.14 9.78
N GLY A 9 0.73 1.08 11.00
CA GLY A 9 0.98 2.09 12.03
C GLY A 9 0.60 3.50 11.57
N ASN A 10 1.50 4.47 11.77
CA ASN A 10 1.29 5.86 11.36
C ASN A 10 1.86 6.21 9.97
N VAL A 11 2.40 5.22 9.25
CA VAL A 11 3.00 5.43 7.91
C VAL A 11 1.98 5.98 6.92
N TYR A 12 0.68 5.69 7.10
CA TYR A 12 -0.39 6.22 6.24
C TYR A 12 -0.43 7.75 6.15
N ILE A 13 0.02 8.45 7.20
CA ILE A 13 0.08 9.92 7.24
C ILE A 13 1.08 10.42 6.19
N ALA A 14 2.28 9.86 6.20
CA ALA A 14 3.33 10.21 5.26
C ALA A 14 3.03 9.69 3.84
N GLY A 15 2.50 8.46 3.73
CA GLY A 15 2.12 7.87 2.45
C GLY A 15 1.06 8.70 1.72
N LYS A 16 0.00 9.12 2.44
CA LYS A 16 -1.02 10.01 1.91
C LYS A 16 -0.41 11.33 1.40
N ALA A 17 0.33 12.03 2.27
CA ALA A 17 0.91 13.31 1.93
C ALA A 17 1.91 13.22 0.75
N PHE A 18 2.66 12.13 0.66
CA PHE A 18 3.59 11.89 -0.44
C PHE A 18 2.86 11.72 -1.78
N LEU A 19 1.85 10.84 -1.83
CA LEU A 19 1.09 10.58 -3.05
C LEU A 19 0.29 11.81 -3.50
N GLU A 20 -0.36 12.52 -2.57
CA GLU A 20 -1.08 13.76 -2.87
C GLU A 20 -0.15 14.87 -3.37
N ALA A 21 1.05 15.02 -2.79
CA ALA A 21 2.05 15.98 -3.26
C ALA A 21 2.57 15.68 -4.68
N LEU A 22 2.41 14.44 -5.15
CA LEU A 22 2.74 14.02 -6.52
C LEU A 22 1.54 14.07 -7.47
N GLY A 23 0.39 14.58 -7.01
CA GLY A 23 -0.83 14.72 -7.80
C GLY A 23 -1.68 13.46 -7.91
N GLN A 24 -1.42 12.45 -7.08
CA GLN A 24 -2.25 11.25 -7.01
C GLN A 24 -3.37 11.43 -5.97
N GLU A 25 -4.52 10.79 -6.19
CA GLU A 25 -5.59 10.73 -5.20
C GLU A 25 -5.31 9.55 -4.26
N ALA A 26 -4.97 9.83 -3.00
CA ALA A 26 -4.73 8.79 -2.01
C ALA A 26 -5.99 8.52 -1.19
N ILE A 27 -6.48 7.28 -1.20
CA ILE A 27 -7.52 6.78 -0.32
C ILE A 27 -6.84 6.10 0.86
N PRO A 28 -6.70 6.76 2.02
CA PRO A 28 -6.00 6.17 3.14
C PRO A 28 -6.76 4.93 3.63
N PRO A 29 -6.05 3.84 3.95
CA PRO A 29 -6.71 2.66 4.48
C PRO A 29 -7.41 3.01 5.81
N PRO A 30 -8.57 2.41 6.12
CA PRO A 30 -9.23 2.63 7.40
C PRO A 30 -8.34 2.17 8.56
N ARG A 31 -8.57 2.72 9.75
CA ARG A 31 -7.97 2.12 10.95
C ARG A 31 -8.48 0.69 11.10
N CYS A 32 -7.56 -0.25 11.29
CA CYS A 32 -7.90 -1.66 11.48
C CYS A 32 -8.93 -1.82 12.61
N SER A 33 -10.06 -2.44 12.28
CA SER A 33 -11.17 -2.68 13.19
C SER A 33 -11.48 -4.17 13.29
N ARG A 34 -12.47 -4.54 14.12
CA ARG A 34 -12.98 -5.92 14.15
C ARG A 34 -13.53 -6.33 12.78
N ARG A 35 -14.25 -5.44 12.08
CA ARG A 35 -14.74 -5.67 10.72
C ARG A 35 -13.58 -5.96 9.77
N THR A 36 -12.50 -5.17 9.83
CA THR A 36 -11.30 -5.38 9.01
C THR A 36 -10.73 -6.79 9.21
N LEU A 37 -10.63 -7.22 10.47
CA LEU A 37 -10.13 -8.56 10.79
C LEU A 37 -11.09 -9.67 10.33
N GLU A 38 -12.40 -9.50 10.52
CA GLU A 38 -13.42 -10.47 10.12
C GLU A 38 -13.45 -10.68 8.59
N LEU A 39 -13.38 -9.59 7.82
CA LEU A 39 -13.24 -9.64 6.36
C LEU A 39 -11.96 -10.40 5.96
N GLY A 40 -10.85 -10.06 6.60
CA GLY A 40 -9.57 -10.71 6.40
C GLY A 40 -9.60 -12.22 6.64
N ILE A 41 -10.13 -12.64 7.79
CA ILE A 41 -10.24 -14.06 8.17
C ILE A 41 -11.15 -14.82 7.22
N LYS A 42 -12.28 -14.22 6.81
CA LYS A 42 -13.27 -14.86 5.94
C LYS A 42 -12.71 -15.22 4.57
N HIS A 43 -11.81 -14.39 4.05
CA HIS A 43 -11.34 -14.50 2.66
C HIS A 43 -9.91 -15.00 2.52
N SER A 44 -9.22 -15.26 3.64
CA SER A 44 -7.82 -15.70 3.63
C SER A 44 -7.67 -17.12 4.16
N PRO A 45 -6.63 -17.86 3.73
CA PRO A 45 -6.33 -19.18 4.28
C PRO A 45 -6.12 -19.13 5.79
N GLU A 46 -6.56 -20.17 6.51
CA GLU A 46 -6.46 -20.23 7.98
C GLU A 46 -5.02 -20.05 8.46
N THR A 47 -4.08 -20.73 7.81
CA THR A 47 -2.65 -20.79 8.17
C THR A 47 -1.81 -19.62 7.65
N ILE A 48 -2.44 -18.64 6.98
CA ILE A 48 -1.72 -17.44 6.53
C ILE A 48 -1.47 -16.50 7.71
N CYS A 49 -0.37 -15.76 7.64
CA CYS A 49 0.01 -14.81 8.67
C CYS A 49 -1.01 -13.67 8.80
N LEU A 50 -1.23 -13.23 10.05
CA LEU A 50 -2.20 -12.20 10.41
C LEU A 50 -2.10 -10.90 9.59
N PRO A 51 -0.90 -10.40 9.22
CA PRO A 51 -0.79 -9.18 8.42
C PRO A 51 -1.52 -9.27 7.07
N LEU A 52 -1.44 -10.40 6.36
CA LEU A 52 -2.19 -10.58 5.09
C LEU A 52 -3.70 -10.47 5.34
N LYS A 53 -4.21 -11.13 6.39
CA LYS A 53 -5.64 -11.06 6.73
C LYS A 53 -6.07 -9.62 6.97
N ILE A 54 -5.30 -8.88 7.78
CA ILE A 54 -5.58 -7.46 8.05
C ILE A 54 -5.52 -6.63 6.76
N MET A 55 -4.55 -6.88 5.88
CA MET A 55 -4.39 -6.15 4.63
C MET A 55 -5.56 -6.39 3.66
N ILE A 56 -6.00 -7.64 3.48
CA ILE A 56 -7.20 -7.96 2.71
C ILE A 56 -8.42 -7.18 3.20
N GLY A 57 -8.67 -7.18 4.52
CA GLY A 57 -9.78 -6.41 5.09
C GLY A 57 -9.65 -4.90 4.80
N ASN A 58 -8.44 -4.35 4.98
CA ASN A 58 -8.17 -2.94 4.68
C ASN A 58 -8.39 -2.60 3.21
N PHE A 59 -7.97 -3.48 2.29
CA PHE A 59 -8.15 -3.27 0.86
C PHE A 59 -9.62 -3.32 0.47
N ILE A 60 -10.38 -4.32 0.94
CA ILE A 60 -11.82 -4.39 0.70
C ILE A 60 -12.49 -3.08 1.15
N GLU A 61 -12.24 -2.63 2.38
CA GLU A 61 -12.83 -1.39 2.90
C GLU A 61 -12.32 -0.12 2.18
N SER A 62 -11.11 -0.15 1.61
CA SER A 62 -10.58 0.96 0.79
C SER A 62 -11.22 0.99 -0.59
N ILE A 63 -11.46 -0.18 -1.18
CA ILE A 63 -12.14 -0.34 -2.46
C ILE A 63 -13.61 0.10 -2.34
N GLU A 64 -14.28 -0.23 -1.24
CA GLU A 64 -15.62 0.30 -0.91
C GLU A 64 -15.65 1.83 -0.85
N LYS A 65 -14.52 2.48 -0.53
CA LYS A 65 -14.37 3.94 -0.55
C LYS A 65 -13.94 4.51 -1.92
N GLY A 66 -13.80 3.65 -2.93
CA GLY A 66 -13.48 4.02 -4.30
C GLY A 66 -12.01 3.92 -4.67
N ALA A 67 -11.16 3.25 -3.90
CA ALA A 67 -9.81 2.93 -4.35
C ALA A 67 -9.86 1.94 -5.54
N ASP A 68 -9.12 2.25 -6.60
CA ASP A 68 -9.01 1.43 -7.82
C ASP A 68 -7.61 0.82 -7.99
N THR A 69 -6.65 1.28 -7.19
CA THR A 69 -5.25 0.90 -7.28
C THR A 69 -4.70 0.61 -5.89
N ILE A 70 -3.98 -0.50 -5.72
CA ILE A 70 -3.30 -0.87 -4.48
C ILE A 70 -1.79 -0.76 -4.68
N LEU A 71 -1.14 0.08 -3.86
CA LEU A 71 0.30 0.22 -3.82
C LEU A 71 0.89 -0.63 -2.70
N LEU A 72 1.82 -1.51 -3.08
CA LEU A 72 2.54 -2.42 -2.19
C LEU A 72 4.04 -2.34 -2.42
N VAL A 73 4.79 -2.71 -1.39
CA VAL A 73 6.25 -2.92 -1.50
C VAL A 73 6.53 -4.41 -1.54
N GLY A 74 7.36 -4.84 -2.48
CA GLY A 74 7.82 -6.22 -2.57
C GLY A 74 8.89 -6.52 -1.52
N SER A 75 9.26 -7.79 -1.40
CA SER A 75 10.33 -8.22 -0.50
C SER A 75 11.07 -9.44 -1.05
N CYS A 76 12.38 -9.48 -0.83
CA CYS A 76 13.28 -10.57 -1.24
C CYS A 76 13.75 -11.45 -0.05
N GLY A 77 13.12 -11.33 1.13
CA GLY A 77 13.47 -12.10 2.32
C GLY A 77 12.69 -13.43 2.45
N PRO A 78 12.97 -14.27 3.47
CA PRO A 78 12.22 -15.52 3.72
C PRO A 78 10.76 -15.27 4.18
N CYS A 79 10.34 -14.01 4.25
CA CYS A 79 9.03 -13.62 4.70
C CYS A 79 7.99 -13.88 3.63
N ARG A 80 6.83 -14.41 4.03
CA ARG A 80 5.68 -14.63 3.13
C ARG A 80 5.15 -13.32 2.52
N PHE A 81 5.54 -12.17 3.06
CA PHE A 81 5.23 -10.84 2.55
C PHE A 81 5.63 -10.64 1.07
N GLY A 82 6.71 -11.29 0.61
CA GLY A 82 7.09 -11.25 -0.81
C GLY A 82 6.04 -11.84 -1.76
N PHE A 83 5.14 -12.69 -1.26
CA PHE A 83 4.04 -13.29 -2.02
C PHE A 83 2.70 -12.60 -1.81
N TYR A 84 2.63 -11.56 -0.97
CA TYR A 84 1.35 -10.94 -0.61
C TYR A 84 0.66 -10.33 -1.82
N SER A 85 1.39 -9.56 -2.65
CA SER A 85 0.81 -8.92 -3.84
C SER A 85 0.08 -9.92 -4.73
N ILE A 86 0.70 -11.07 -5.00
CA ILE A 86 0.12 -12.13 -5.83
C ILE A 86 -1.10 -12.77 -5.16
N LEU A 87 -0.98 -13.13 -3.87
CA LEU A 87 -2.07 -13.77 -3.14
C LEU A 87 -3.27 -12.84 -2.96
N GLU A 88 -3.01 -11.57 -2.63
CA GLU A 88 -4.03 -10.55 -2.42
C GLU A 88 -4.73 -10.20 -3.73
N GLU A 89 -4.00 -10.12 -4.85
CA GLU A 89 -4.59 -9.94 -6.18
C GLU A 89 -5.53 -11.10 -6.55
N ILE A 90 -5.11 -12.35 -6.34
CA ILE A 90 -5.96 -13.53 -6.60
C ILE A 90 -7.22 -13.49 -5.73
N ILE A 91 -7.07 -13.27 -4.41
CA ILE A 91 -8.20 -13.23 -3.48
C ILE A 91 -9.19 -12.12 -3.87
N LEU A 92 -8.72 -10.90 -4.12
CA LEU A 92 -9.61 -9.79 -4.47
C LEU A 92 -10.31 -10.01 -5.82
N LYS A 93 -9.61 -10.59 -6.79
CA LYS A 93 -10.19 -10.94 -8.08
C LYS A 93 -11.27 -12.02 -7.95
N ASP A 94 -11.04 -13.05 -7.13
CA ASP A 94 -12.04 -14.10 -6.86
C ASP A 94 -13.29 -13.55 -6.17
N LEU A 95 -13.16 -12.44 -5.43
CA LEU A 95 -14.29 -11.71 -4.84
C LEU A 95 -15.00 -10.76 -5.82
N GLY A 96 -14.50 -10.63 -7.05
CA GLY A 96 -15.06 -9.78 -8.09
C GLY A 96 -14.61 -8.32 -8.04
N TYR A 97 -13.54 -8.00 -7.33
CA TYR A 97 -12.95 -6.67 -7.35
C TYR A 97 -12.00 -6.51 -8.54
N ASP A 98 -12.16 -5.42 -9.28
CA ASP A 98 -11.26 -5.00 -10.36
C ASP A 98 -10.34 -3.88 -9.83
N VAL A 99 -9.14 -4.26 -9.42
CA VAL A 99 -8.14 -3.35 -8.84
C VAL A 99 -6.76 -3.59 -9.42
N GLU A 100 -6.04 -2.51 -9.70
CA GLU A 100 -4.67 -2.58 -10.20
C GLU A 100 -3.69 -2.72 -9.03
N PHE A 101 -2.81 -3.72 -9.07
CA PHE A 101 -1.70 -3.85 -8.12
C PHE A 101 -0.44 -3.20 -8.67
N ILE A 102 0.08 -2.21 -7.96
CA ILE A 102 1.39 -1.62 -8.21
C ILE A 102 2.34 -2.09 -7.12
N VAL A 103 3.39 -2.81 -7.52
CA VAL A 103 4.37 -3.36 -6.58
C VAL A 103 5.74 -2.72 -6.79
N TYR A 104 6.30 -2.15 -5.73
CA TYR A 104 7.69 -1.69 -5.70
C TYR A 104 8.61 -2.82 -5.26
N GLU A 105 9.05 -3.60 -6.24
CA GLU A 105 9.96 -4.72 -6.07
C GLU A 105 11.38 -4.28 -5.67
N PRO A 106 12.13 -5.09 -4.91
CA PRO A 106 13.55 -4.89 -4.69
C PRO A 106 14.33 -4.81 -6.02
N ILE A 107 15.39 -4.01 -6.06
CA ILE A 107 16.18 -3.77 -7.30
C ILE A 107 16.71 -5.08 -7.91
N GLY A 108 17.02 -6.08 -7.08
CA GLY A 108 17.53 -7.39 -7.51
C GLY A 108 16.50 -8.30 -8.20
N GLU A 109 15.20 -8.06 -8.03
CA GLU A 109 14.11 -8.93 -8.55
C GLU A 109 13.55 -8.46 -9.90
N GLY A 110 13.95 -7.28 -10.38
CA GLY A 110 13.54 -6.80 -11.69
C GLY A 110 13.49 -5.28 -11.85
N VAL A 111 14.63 -4.69 -12.20
CA VAL A 111 14.79 -3.24 -12.43
C VAL A 111 13.79 -2.68 -13.44
N ASN A 112 13.46 -3.44 -14.49
CA ASN A 112 12.53 -2.97 -15.53
C ASN A 112 11.09 -2.83 -15.03
N ARG A 113 10.61 -3.78 -14.22
CA ARG A 113 9.27 -3.72 -13.61
C ARG A 113 9.20 -2.60 -12.59
N LEU A 114 10.22 -2.47 -11.75
CA LEU A 114 10.31 -1.38 -10.77
C LEU A 114 10.27 -0.02 -11.45
N LYS A 115 11.09 0.21 -12.49
CA LYS A 115 11.10 1.48 -13.24
C LYS A 115 9.74 1.79 -13.85
N LYS A 116 9.07 0.79 -14.44
CA LYS A 116 7.72 0.95 -15.02
C LYS A 116 6.72 1.38 -13.94
N ASN A 117 6.65 0.64 -12.83
CA ASN A 117 5.70 0.91 -11.74
C ASN A 117 5.95 2.27 -11.06
N ILE A 118 7.22 2.67 -10.90
CA ILE A 118 7.58 3.99 -10.40
C ILE A 118 7.10 5.07 -11.39
N SER A 119 7.31 4.87 -12.70
CA SER A 119 6.89 5.85 -13.71
C SER A 119 5.38 5.98 -13.88
N SER A 120 4.61 4.92 -13.66
CA SER A 120 3.14 4.99 -13.70
C SER A 120 2.55 5.68 -12.48
N THR A 121 3.18 5.50 -11.32
CA THR A 121 2.67 6.00 -10.03
C THR A 121 3.18 7.40 -9.69
N LEU A 122 4.47 7.63 -9.88
CA LEU A 122 5.09 8.93 -9.63
C LEU A 122 5.03 9.66 -10.96
N ASN A 123 4.38 10.81 -11.03
CA ASN A 123 4.38 11.63 -12.23
C ASN A 123 5.79 12.24 -12.41
N ILE A 124 6.75 11.44 -12.92
CA ILE A 124 8.21 11.71 -12.92
C ILE A 124 8.59 12.99 -13.70
N SER A 125 7.66 13.59 -14.45
CA SER A 125 7.85 14.86 -15.16
C SER A 125 8.36 16.01 -14.27
N ASN A 126 8.21 15.92 -12.93
CA ASN A 126 8.70 16.92 -11.98
C ASN A 126 9.63 16.35 -10.89
N ILE A 127 10.93 16.19 -11.20
CA ILE A 127 11.96 15.73 -10.25
C ILE A 127 12.07 16.64 -9.02
N ALA A 128 11.93 17.95 -9.18
CA ALA A 128 11.94 18.89 -8.06
C ALA A 128 10.74 18.68 -7.13
N GLY A 129 9.56 18.42 -7.72
CA GLY A 129 8.35 18.01 -7.00
C GLY A 129 8.55 16.71 -6.22
N LEU A 130 9.19 15.71 -6.85
CA LEU A 130 9.50 14.43 -6.19
C LEU A 130 10.40 14.61 -4.96
N LEU A 131 11.49 15.38 -5.09
CA LEU A 131 12.37 15.65 -3.95
C LEU A 131 11.67 16.42 -2.83
N THR A 132 10.77 17.34 -3.20
CA THR A 132 9.99 18.12 -2.23
C THR A 132 8.98 17.24 -1.49
N ALA A 133 8.25 16.40 -2.21
CA ALA A 133 7.32 15.41 -1.65
C ALA A 133 8.05 14.41 -0.74
N ALA A 134 9.20 13.89 -1.17
CA ALA A 134 10.02 12.98 -0.37
C ALA A 134 10.51 13.64 0.93
N ARG A 135 10.98 14.89 0.88
CA ARG A 135 11.39 15.65 2.08
C ARG A 135 10.23 15.90 3.02
N LEU A 136 9.03 16.18 2.50
CA LEU A 136 7.82 16.36 3.30
C LEU A 136 7.46 15.05 4.01
N ALA A 137 7.38 13.94 3.26
CA ALA A 137 7.06 12.62 3.78
C ALA A 137 8.05 12.19 4.87
N TRP A 138 9.35 12.39 4.64
CA TRP A 138 10.40 12.10 5.62
C TRP A 138 10.21 12.86 6.94
N LYS A 139 9.88 14.16 6.87
CA LYS A 139 9.57 14.96 8.07
C LYS A 139 8.31 14.46 8.79
N LEU A 140 7.29 14.03 8.05
CA LEU A 140 6.05 13.50 8.61
C LEU A 140 6.27 12.17 9.33
N ILE A 141 7.07 11.26 8.77
CA ILE A 141 7.44 9.99 9.42
C ILE A 141 8.07 10.27 10.79
N HIS A 142 9.13 11.08 10.84
CA HIS A 142 9.80 11.41 12.10
C HIS A 142 8.90 12.12 13.12
N ARG A 143 7.96 12.96 12.67
CA ARG A 143 7.00 13.60 13.57
C ARG A 143 5.95 12.62 14.10
N ALA A 144 5.47 11.73 13.25
CA ALA A 144 4.51 10.70 13.62
C ALA A 144 5.12 9.73 14.65
N ASP A 145 6.37 9.31 14.44
CA ASP A 145 7.10 8.46 15.39
C ASP A 145 7.23 9.15 16.75
N ARG A 146 7.68 10.41 16.78
CA ARG A 146 7.80 11.21 18.01
C ARG A 146 6.50 11.35 18.81
N ILE A 147 5.35 11.41 18.14
CA ILE A 147 4.04 11.51 18.81
C ILE A 147 3.64 10.15 19.42
N THR A 148 4.09 9.05 18.81
CA THR A 148 3.76 7.69 19.26
C THR A 148 4.61 7.27 20.45
N ASP A 149 5.81 7.84 20.57
CA ASP A 149 6.74 7.60 21.68
C ASP A 149 6.42 8.39 22.97
N LEU A 150 5.41 9.28 22.95
CA LEU A 150 4.94 10.08 24.08
C LEU A 150 3.76 9.41 24.82
#